data_AF-X1MYK1-F1
#
_entry.id   AF-X1MYK1-F1
#
_cell.length_a   1.000
_cell.length_b   1.000
_cell.length_c   1.000
_cell.angle_alpha   90.00
_cell.angle_beta   90.00
_cell.angle_gamma   90.00
#
_symmetry.space_group_name_H-M   'P 1'
#
loop_
_entity.id
_entity.type
_entity.pdbx_description
1 polymer ?
#
loop_
_entity_poly.entity_id
_entity_poly.type
_entity_poly.pdbx_seq_one_letter_code
_entity_poly.pdbx_strand_id
1 'polypeptide(L)'
;HRQALVAPSWKYMLNYETEWMNRDQIVASTYEAGRRLNQLKAKHGLISNEVAQATEHRISMALEMLHRIDDIVAQSAYSDLDEKLSSLKPTVDEVSMSTVCEKTELKLPTPFIKLRLAQALWSLVTRR
;
A
#
# COMPACT_ATOMS: atom_id res chain seq x y z
N HIS A 1 19.43 -3.25 -4.27
CA HIS A 1 18.09 -3.56 -3.72
C HIS A 1 17.91 -3.06 -2.29
N ARG A 2 18.75 -3.45 -1.31
CA ARG A 2 18.61 -2.97 0.10
C ARG A 2 18.62 -1.44 0.29
N GLN A 3 19.41 -0.71 -0.49
CA GLN A 3 19.43 0.76 -0.45
C GLN A 3 18.11 1.41 -0.92
N ALA A 4 17.29 0.72 -1.73
CA ALA A 4 16.00 1.27 -2.15
C ALA A 4 14.96 1.25 -1.01
N LEU A 5 15.16 0.42 0.04
CA LEU A 5 14.28 0.38 1.22
C LEU A 5 14.46 1.60 2.14
N VAL A 6 15.57 2.33 1.98
CA VAL A 6 15.78 3.59 2.69
C VAL A 6 15.28 4.81 1.90
N ALA A 7 14.79 4.59 0.68
CA ALA A 7 14.23 5.65 -0.15
C ALA A 7 13.04 6.34 0.53
N PRO A 8 12.81 7.63 0.24
CA PRO A 8 11.82 8.43 0.96
C PRO A 8 10.38 8.07 0.67
N SER A 9 10.12 7.41 -0.46
CA SER A 9 8.80 6.92 -0.83
C SER A 9 8.90 5.73 -1.76
N TRP A 10 7.78 5.04 -1.97
CA TRP A 10 7.75 3.89 -2.86
C TRP A 10 8.10 4.26 -4.31
N LYS A 11 7.81 5.48 -4.76
CA LYS A 11 8.25 6.02 -6.06
C LYS A 11 9.77 5.91 -6.23
N TYR A 12 10.53 6.34 -5.21
CA TYR A 12 12.00 6.27 -5.22
C TYR A 12 12.54 4.87 -4.89
N MET A 13 11.72 4.02 -4.26
CA MET A 13 12.03 2.61 -4.04
C MET A 13 11.92 1.79 -5.34
N LEU A 14 11.09 2.20 -6.30
CA LEU A 14 10.97 1.52 -7.61
C LEU A 14 12.34 1.49 -8.29
N ASN A 15 12.82 0.27 -8.55
CA ASN A 15 14.12 0.03 -9.18
C ASN A 15 14.02 -0.20 -10.69
N TYR A 16 12.86 0.05 -11.29
CA TYR A 16 12.61 -0.17 -12.71
C TYR A 16 11.79 0.96 -13.32
N GLU A 17 11.84 1.03 -14.64
CA GLU A 17 10.96 1.76 -15.53
C GLU A 17 10.53 0.79 -16.63
N THR A 18 9.52 1.14 -17.41
CA THR A 18 9.11 0.35 -18.58
C THR A 18 9.44 1.11 -19.85
N GLU A 19 9.33 0.45 -21.01
CA GLU A 19 9.46 1.11 -22.32
C GLU A 19 8.48 2.28 -22.49
N TRP A 20 7.32 2.22 -21.82
CA TRP A 20 6.22 3.17 -21.99
C TRP A 20 6.04 4.14 -20.82
N MET A 21 6.62 3.84 -19.65
CA MET A 21 6.37 4.59 -18.43
C MET A 21 7.63 4.74 -17.58
N ASN A 22 7.96 5.99 -17.25
CA ASN A 22 8.90 6.33 -16.20
C ASN A 22 8.28 6.08 -14.80
N ARG A 23 9.07 6.25 -13.74
CA ARG A 23 8.60 6.02 -12.35
C ARG A 23 7.39 6.88 -11.97
N ASP A 24 7.35 8.13 -12.42
CA ASP A 24 6.25 9.06 -12.13
C ASP A 24 4.95 8.58 -12.77
N GLN A 25 5.03 8.13 -14.02
CA GLN A 25 3.91 7.59 -14.77
C GLN A 25 3.41 6.27 -14.17
N ILE A 26 4.31 5.40 -13.69
CA ILE A 26 3.94 4.16 -12.98
C ILE A 26 3.15 4.51 -11.71
N VAL A 27 3.65 5.46 -10.92
CA VAL A 27 3.02 5.89 -9.67
C VAL A 27 1.65 6.51 -9.93
N ALA A 28 1.56 7.47 -10.85
CA ALA A 28 0.33 8.14 -11.22
C ALA A 28 -0.73 7.14 -11.73
N SER A 29 -0.34 6.24 -12.64
CA SER A 29 -1.24 5.22 -13.19
C SER A 29 -1.75 4.26 -12.12
N THR A 30 -0.89 3.89 -11.17
CA THR A 30 -1.27 2.99 -10.06
C THR A 30 -2.33 3.62 -9.15
N TYR A 31 -2.13 4.88 -8.76
CA TYR A 31 -3.13 5.59 -7.94
C TYR A 31 -4.43 5.87 -8.69
N GLU A 32 -4.34 6.21 -9.98
CA GLU A 32 -5.53 6.41 -10.80
C GLU A 32 -6.35 5.12 -10.94
N ALA A 33 -5.70 4.00 -11.26
CA ALA A 33 -6.35 2.71 -11.35
C ALA A 33 -7.01 2.31 -10.03
N GLY A 34 -6.30 2.51 -8.91
CA GLY A 34 -6.81 2.29 -7.56
C GLY A 34 -8.07 3.09 -7.26
N ARG A 35 -8.05 4.40 -7.55
CA ARG A 35 -9.19 5.29 -7.34
C ARG A 35 -10.39 4.88 -8.20
N ARG A 36 -10.19 4.61 -9.48
CA ARG A 36 -11.27 4.16 -10.39
C ARG A 36 -11.87 2.84 -9.95
N LEU A 37 -11.05 1.88 -9.49
CA LEU A 37 -11.53 0.62 -8.94
C LEU A 37 -12.34 0.84 -7.67
N ASN A 38 -11.88 1.72 -6.78
CA ASN A 38 -12.59 2.08 -5.55
C ASN A 38 -13.99 2.66 -5.84
N GLN A 39 -14.09 3.58 -6.80
CA GLN A 39 -15.36 4.15 -7.26
C GLN A 39 -16.29 3.08 -7.84
N LEU A 40 -15.75 2.16 -8.63
CA LEU A 40 -16.51 1.05 -9.20
C LEU A 40 -17.05 0.12 -8.11
N LYS A 41 -16.24 -0.22 -7.10
CA LYS A 41 -16.67 -1.03 -5.96
C LYS A 41 -17.83 -0.37 -5.21
N ALA A 42 -17.73 0.94 -4.95
CA ALA A 42 -18.80 1.70 -4.29
C ALA A 42 -20.09 1.72 -5.12
N LYS A 43 -19.97 2.00 -6.42
CA LYS A 43 -21.11 2.02 -7.37
C LYS A 43 -21.88 0.71 -7.39
N HIS A 44 -21.20 -0.42 -7.25
CA HIS A 44 -21.81 -1.75 -7.27
C HIS A 44 -22.08 -2.33 -5.87
N GLY A 45 -21.90 -1.55 -4.80
CA GLY A 45 -22.19 -1.99 -3.43
C GLY A 45 -21.23 -3.04 -2.87
N LEU A 46 -20.05 -3.21 -3.46
CA LEU A 46 -19.01 -4.12 -2.95
C LEU A 46 -18.33 -3.56 -1.68
N ILE A 47 -18.33 -2.23 -1.53
CA ILE A 47 -17.88 -1.50 -0.35
C ILE A 47 -18.90 -0.41 -0.01
N SER A 48 -18.92 0.04 1.24
CA SER A 48 -19.76 1.17 1.64
C SER A 48 -19.21 2.49 1.08
N ASN A 49 -20.06 3.51 0.98
CA ASN A 49 -19.63 4.84 0.52
C ASN A 49 -18.60 5.47 1.47
N GLU A 50 -18.71 5.20 2.77
CA GLU A 50 -17.78 5.68 3.80
C GLU A 50 -16.39 5.06 3.59
N VAL A 51 -16.32 3.75 3.34
CA VAL A 51 -15.07 3.04 3.01
C VAL A 51 -14.47 3.58 1.71
N ALA A 52 -15.31 3.82 0.71
CA ALA A 52 -14.86 4.39 -0.56
C ALA A 52 -14.26 5.78 -0.37
N GLN A 53 -14.96 6.69 0.34
CA GLN A 53 -14.49 8.06 0.61
C GLN A 53 -13.21 8.07 1.44
N ALA A 54 -13.13 7.24 2.48
CA ALA A 54 -11.92 7.10 3.29
C ALA A 54 -10.72 6.61 2.44
N THR A 55 -10.97 5.75 1.46
CA THR A 55 -9.93 5.29 0.52
C THR A 55 -9.51 6.40 -0.44
N GLU A 56 -10.46 7.16 -1.01
CA GLU A 56 -10.10 8.29 -1.87
C GLU A 56 -9.32 9.38 -1.13
N HIS A 57 -9.70 9.67 0.12
CA HIS A 57 -8.98 10.62 0.96
C HIS A 57 -7.52 10.19 1.18
N ARG A 58 -7.29 8.91 1.50
CA ARG A 58 -5.93 8.35 1.67
C ARG A 58 -5.11 8.40 0.38
N ILE A 59 -5.74 8.12 -0.78
CA ILE A 59 -5.09 8.28 -2.09
C ILE A 59 -4.67 9.74 -2.31
N SER A 60 -5.55 10.70 -2.01
CA SER A 60 -5.24 12.13 -2.14
C SER A 60 -4.07 12.54 -1.24
N MET A 61 -4.10 12.14 0.03
CA MET A 61 -3.02 12.43 0.97
C MET A 61 -1.67 11.84 0.52
N ALA A 62 -1.68 10.62 -0.02
CA ALA A 62 -0.46 9.99 -0.52
C ALA A 62 0.13 10.70 -1.74
N LEU A 63 -0.71 11.15 -2.68
CA LEU A 63 -0.27 11.94 -3.82
C LEU A 63 0.31 13.29 -3.39
N GLU A 64 -0.32 13.97 -2.43
CA GLU A 64 0.19 15.22 -1.87
C GLU A 64 1.57 15.02 -1.20
N MET A 65 1.72 13.96 -0.40
CA MET A 65 3.00 13.64 0.23
C MET A 65 4.08 13.30 -0.81
N LEU A 66 3.74 12.59 -1.88
CA LEU A 66 4.68 12.31 -2.97
C LEU A 66 5.17 13.59 -3.64
N HIS A 67 4.28 14.53 -3.97
CA HIS A 67 4.67 15.82 -4.54
C HIS A 67 5.57 16.61 -3.58
N ARG A 68 5.24 16.62 -2.28
CA ARG A 68 6.07 17.29 -1.28
C ARG A 68 7.48 16.70 -1.18
N ILE A 69 7.60 15.37 -1.30
CA ILE A 69 8.91 14.71 -1.33
C ILE A 69 9.67 15.09 -2.60
N ASP A 70 9.00 15.12 -3.74
CA ASP A 70 9.60 15.53 -5.02
C ASP A 70 10.15 16.95 -4.96
N ASP A 71 9.40 17.88 -4.36
CA ASP A 71 9.84 19.26 -4.13
C ASP A 71 11.11 19.32 -3.26
N ILE A 72 11.15 18.53 -2.17
CA ILE A 72 12.31 18.48 -1.27
C ILE A 72 13.53 17.90 -1.98
N VAL A 73 13.34 16.84 -2.76
CA VAL A 73 14.41 16.21 -3.54
C VAL A 73 14.94 17.18 -4.59
N ALA A 74 14.07 17.93 -5.27
CA ALA A 74 14.47 18.91 -6.28
C ALA A 74 15.23 20.13 -5.70
N GLN A 75 14.91 20.52 -4.47
CA GLN A 75 15.47 21.72 -3.82
C GLN A 75 16.73 21.46 -2.99
N SER A 76 17.02 20.21 -2.62
CA SER A 76 18.10 19.88 -1.67
C SER A 76 19.37 19.45 -2.38
N ALA A 77 20.52 19.97 -1.93
CA ALA A 77 21.81 19.34 -2.22
C ALA A 77 21.88 17.98 -1.52
N TYR A 78 22.54 16.99 -2.14
CA TYR A 78 22.61 15.60 -1.63
C TYR A 78 23.03 15.46 -0.16
N SER A 79 23.75 16.44 0.42
CA SER A 79 24.19 16.42 1.82
C SER A 79 23.06 16.63 2.85
N ASP A 80 22.03 17.40 2.51
CA ASP A 80 20.94 17.77 3.43
C ASP A 80 19.68 16.94 3.20
N LEU A 81 19.73 16.08 2.17
CA LEU A 81 18.60 15.30 1.72
C LEU A 81 18.23 14.19 2.72
N ASP A 82 19.23 13.47 3.24
CA ASP A 82 19.00 12.36 4.17
C ASP A 82 18.35 12.81 5.48
N GLU A 83 18.74 13.97 6.02
CA GLU A 83 18.18 14.51 7.26
C GLU A 83 16.72 14.94 7.08
N LYS A 84 16.42 15.69 6.01
CA LYS A 84 15.04 16.12 5.69
C LYS A 84 14.13 14.93 5.39
N LEU A 85 14.61 13.95 4.62
CA LEU A 85 13.82 12.76 4.27
C LEU A 85 13.62 11.82 5.47
N SER A 86 14.61 11.68 6.36
CA SER A 86 14.48 10.90 7.59
C SER A 86 13.35 11.42 8.47
N SER A 87 13.20 12.75 8.58
CA SER A 87 12.11 13.36 9.34
C SER A 87 10.71 13.08 8.78
N LEU A 88 10.60 12.83 7.47
CA LEU A 88 9.33 12.59 6.77
C LEU A 88 8.99 11.11 6.66
N LYS A 89 9.99 10.23 6.73
CA LYS A 89 9.81 8.77 6.57
C LYS A 89 8.69 8.18 7.45
N PRO A 90 8.55 8.52 8.75
CA PRO A 90 7.47 7.99 9.58
C PRO A 90 6.08 8.36 9.04
N THR A 91 5.91 9.61 8.60
CA THR A 91 4.66 10.10 8.01
C THR A 91 4.39 9.47 6.65
N VAL A 92 5.43 9.25 5.84
CA VAL A 92 5.29 8.61 4.54
C VAL A 92 4.92 7.14 4.68
N ASP A 93 5.55 6.43 5.61
CA ASP A 93 5.22 5.03 5.90
C ASP A 93 3.78 4.91 6.37
N GLU A 94 3.31 5.81 7.24
CA GLU A 94 1.92 5.86 7.71
C GLU A 94 0.92 6.07 6.55
N VAL A 95 1.17 7.06 5.69
CA VAL A 95 0.28 7.39 4.56
C VAL A 95 0.35 6.34 3.44
N SER A 96 1.48 5.65 3.31
CA SER A 96 1.66 4.56 2.33
C SER A 96 0.98 3.25 2.75
N MET A 97 0.58 3.11 4.02
CA MET A 97 -0.10 1.92 4.49
C MET A 97 -1.56 1.86 4.02
N SER A 98 -1.88 0.85 3.20
CA SER A 98 -3.23 0.52 2.72
C SER A 98 -3.81 1.49 1.68
N THR A 99 -3.00 2.27 0.99
CA THR A 99 -3.47 3.43 0.21
C THR A 99 -4.46 3.12 -0.91
N VAL A 100 -4.37 1.94 -1.54
CA VAL A 100 -5.20 1.57 -2.70
C VAL A 100 -6.42 0.72 -2.31
N CYS A 101 -6.35 -0.01 -1.20
CA CYS A 101 -7.35 -0.99 -0.80
C CYS A 101 -7.31 -1.16 0.72
N GLU A 102 -8.47 -1.27 1.36
CA GLU A 102 -8.51 -1.55 2.79
C GLU A 102 -8.02 -2.98 3.06
N LYS A 103 -7.25 -3.20 4.13
CA LYS A 103 -6.75 -4.55 4.49
C LYS A 103 -7.87 -5.55 4.75
N THR A 104 -9.03 -5.07 5.19
CA THR A 104 -10.21 -5.90 5.42
C THR A 104 -10.71 -6.56 4.13
N GLU A 105 -10.53 -5.90 2.97
CA GLU A 105 -10.90 -6.45 1.66
C GLU A 105 -10.02 -7.65 1.26
N LEU A 106 -8.82 -7.75 1.82
CA LEU A 106 -7.89 -8.88 1.57
C LEU A 106 -8.18 -10.09 2.47
N LYS A 107 -9.08 -9.96 3.45
CA LYS A 107 -9.45 -11.06 4.34
C LYS A 107 -10.41 -11.98 3.61
N LEU A 108 -9.98 -13.22 3.40
CA LEU A 108 -10.88 -14.27 2.94
C LEU A 108 -11.90 -14.59 4.03
N PRO A 109 -13.16 -14.87 3.68
CA PRO A 109 -14.18 -15.34 4.63
C PRO A 109 -13.89 -16.80 5.00
N THR A 110 -12.78 -17.06 5.68
CA THR A 110 -12.44 -18.40 6.14
C THR A 110 -13.16 -18.68 7.45
N PRO A 111 -13.91 -19.78 7.58
CA PRO A 111 -14.39 -20.22 8.88
C PRO A 111 -13.18 -20.50 9.78
N PHE A 112 -13.21 -20.00 11.02
CA PHE A 112 -12.12 -20.04 11.99
C PHE A 112 -11.67 -21.47 12.40
N ILE A 113 -12.39 -22.51 11.99
CA ILE A 113 -12.14 -23.89 12.43
C ILE A 113 -12.00 -24.81 11.21
N LYS A 114 -10.75 -25.10 10.83
CA LYS A 114 -10.37 -26.22 9.94
C LYS A 114 -9.73 -27.39 10.70
N LEU A 115 -9.78 -27.39 12.03
CA LEU A 115 -9.28 -28.51 12.82
C LEU A 115 -10.33 -29.62 12.84
N ARG A 116 -10.05 -30.73 12.16
CA ARG A 116 -10.82 -31.97 12.32
C ARG A 116 -10.46 -32.58 13.69
N LEU A 117 -10.92 -31.95 14.78
CA LEU A 117 -10.63 -32.35 16.16
C LEU A 117 -10.96 -33.83 16.40
N ALA A 118 -12.04 -34.32 15.79
CA ALA A 118 -12.40 -35.74 15.81
C ALA A 118 -11.31 -36.63 15.19
N GLN A 119 -10.66 -36.22 14.09
CA GLN A 119 -9.56 -36.97 13.50
C GLN A 119 -8.26 -36.84 14.28
N ALA A 120 -7.98 -35.67 14.87
CA ALA A 120 -6.83 -35.49 15.75
C ALA A 120 -6.95 -36.41 16.98
N LEU A 121 -8.13 -36.44 17.61
CA LEU A 121 -8.44 -37.36 18.71
C LEU A 121 -8.38 -38.82 18.26
N TRP A 122 -8.94 -39.16 17.10
CA TRP A 122 -8.88 -40.52 16.58
C TRP A 122 -7.44 -40.96 16.32
N SER A 123 -6.60 -40.11 15.74
CA SER A 123 -5.17 -40.40 15.51
C SER A 123 -4.35 -40.59 16.78
N LEU A 124 -4.76 -39.95 17.89
CA LEU A 124 -4.15 -40.14 19.21
C LEU A 124 -4.61 -41.44 19.85
N VAL A 125 -5.86 -41.84 19.63
CA VAL A 125 -6.42 -43.12 20.12
C VAL A 125 -5.90 -44.31 19.31
N THR A 126 -5.67 -44.15 18.00
CA THR A 126 -5.16 -45.21 17.12
C THR A 126 -3.64 -45.24 16.99
N ARG A 127 -2.89 -44.39 17.71
CA ARG A 127 -1.44 -44.52 17.84
C ARG A 127 -1.11 -45.64 18.85
N ARG A 128 -1.15 -46.88 18.34
CA ARG A 128 -0.44 -48.06 18.86
C ARG A 128 0.36 -48.66 17.72
#